data_AF-A0A7W7H2R7-F1
#
_entry.id   AF-A0A7W7H2R7-F1
#
_cell.length_a   1.000
_cell.length_b   1.000
_cell.length_c   1.000
_cell.angle_alpha   90.00
_cell.angle_beta   90.00
_cell.angle_gamma   90.00
#
_symmetry.space_group_name_H-M   'P 1'
#
loop_
_entity.id
_entity.type
_entity.pdbx_description
1 polymer ?
#
loop_
_entity_poly.entity_id
_entity_poly.type
_entity_poly.pdbx_seq_one_letter_code
_entity_poly.pdbx_strand_id
1 'polypeptide(L)'
;MTTMHGVPAANPPGDLRQAATDRLRKRRELQAHVLAYVLVNLFLITMWWLTTPGGFFWPMFPLFGWGIGVAFHVWDVFVGSEPSEDAIREEMDRLSKR
;
A
#
# COMPACT_ATOMS: atom_id res chain seq x y z
N MET A 1 28.90 -40.59 -13.46
CA MET A 1 28.66 -39.73 -12.28
C MET A 1 28.29 -38.37 -12.83
N THR A 2 27.02 -38.17 -13.15
CA THR A 2 26.53 -36.96 -13.86
C THR A 2 25.60 -36.23 -12.90
N THR A 3 26.06 -35.09 -12.40
CA THR A 3 25.26 -34.14 -11.62
C THR A 3 24.15 -33.61 -12.53
N MET A 4 22.92 -34.10 -12.36
CA MET A 4 21.74 -33.47 -12.92
C MET A 4 21.50 -32.16 -12.15
N HIS A 5 21.97 -31.08 -12.76
CA HIS A 5 21.77 -29.70 -12.37
C HIS A 5 20.25 -29.48 -12.19
N GLY A 6 19.84 -29.12 -10.97
CA GLY A 6 18.44 -28.86 -10.64
C GLY A 6 17.86 -27.82 -11.58
N VAL A 7 16.81 -28.22 -12.30
CA VAL A 7 15.92 -27.29 -13.00
C VAL A 7 15.31 -26.40 -11.92
N PRO A 8 15.52 -25.07 -11.93
CA PRO A 8 14.85 -24.18 -11.00
C PRO A 8 13.35 -24.34 -11.23
N ALA A 9 12.64 -24.80 -10.20
CA ALA A 9 11.20 -25.02 -10.27
C ALA A 9 10.53 -23.72 -10.70
N ALA A 10 10.00 -23.69 -11.92
CA ALA A 10 9.13 -22.63 -12.36
C ALA A 10 8.04 -22.45 -11.30
N ASN A 11 7.94 -21.24 -10.73
CA ASN A 11 7.02 -20.93 -9.63
C ASN A 11 5.64 -21.54 -9.90
N PRO A 12 5.07 -22.34 -8.98
CA PRO A 12 3.80 -22.99 -9.22
C PRO A 12 2.71 -21.92 -9.49
N PRO A 13 1.78 -22.14 -10.44
CA PRO A 13 0.78 -21.15 -10.86
C PRO A 13 -0.05 -20.53 -9.72
N GLY A 14 -0.15 -21.23 -8.58
CA GLY A 14 -0.85 -20.76 -7.39
C GLY A 14 -0.15 -19.61 -6.66
N ASP A 15 1.17 -19.45 -6.82
CA ASP A 15 1.98 -18.46 -6.10
C ASP A 15 1.85 -17.06 -6.75
N LEU A 16 1.96 -17.01 -8.08
CA LEU A 16 1.72 -15.80 -8.88
C LEU A 16 0.28 -15.28 -8.73
N ARG A 17 -0.69 -16.20 -8.61
CA ARG A 17 -2.10 -15.85 -8.40
C ARG A 17 -2.33 -15.21 -7.03
N GLN A 18 -1.67 -15.73 -5.98
CA GLN A 18 -1.76 -15.17 -4.63
C GLN A 18 -1.13 -13.79 -4.54
N ALA A 19 0.09 -13.62 -5.08
CA ALA A 19 0.75 -12.32 -5.15
C ALA A 19 -0.08 -11.27 -5.92
N ALA A 20 -0.71 -11.67 -7.03
CA ALA A 20 -1.60 -10.79 -7.78
C ALA A 20 -2.85 -10.39 -6.98
N THR A 21 -3.47 -11.33 -6.24
CA THR A 21 -4.64 -11.03 -5.41
C THR A 21 -4.30 -10.14 -4.21
N ASP A 22 -3.14 -10.33 -3.60
CA ASP A 22 -2.71 -9.53 -2.45
C ASP A 22 -2.42 -8.08 -2.86
N ARG A 23 -1.77 -7.88 -4.01
CA ARG A 23 -1.59 -6.53 -4.59
C ARG A 23 -2.91 -5.83 -4.86
N LEU A 24 -3.89 -6.54 -5.41
CA LEU A 24 -5.23 -5.98 -5.66
C LEU A 24 -5.97 -5.65 -4.36
N ARG A 25 -5.81 -6.48 -3.32
CA ARG A 25 -6.41 -6.26 -2.00
C ARG A 25 -5.81 -5.03 -1.31
N LYS A 26 -4.48 -4.93 -1.24
CA LYS A 26 -3.77 -3.78 -0.64
C LYS A 26 -4.21 -2.45 -1.27
N ARG A 27 -4.34 -2.40 -2.60
CA ARG A 27 -4.82 -1.20 -3.31
C ARG A 27 -6.26 -0.83 -2.96
N ARG A 28 -7.16 -1.81 -2.84
CA ARG A 28 -8.57 -1.56 -2.46
C ARG A 28 -8.69 -1.07 -1.02
N GLU A 29 -7.92 -1.64 -0.11
CA GLU A 29 -7.92 -1.24 1.30
C GLU A 29 -7.42 0.20 1.48
N LEU A 30 -6.36 0.57 0.76
CA LEU A 30 -5.89 1.96 0.70
C LEU A 30 -6.96 2.90 0.13
N GLN A 31 -7.58 2.54 -1.00
CA GLN A 31 -8.63 3.35 -1.60
C GLN A 31 -9.81 3.58 -0.65
N ALA A 32 -10.24 2.54 0.06
CA ALA A 32 -11.31 2.64 1.05
C ALA A 32 -10.92 3.57 2.20
N HIS A 33 -9.69 3.46 2.72
CA HIS A 33 -9.19 4.34 3.79
C HIS A 33 -9.08 5.80 3.35
N VAL A 34 -8.53 6.05 2.17
CA VAL A 34 -8.42 7.42 1.61
C VAL A 34 -9.81 8.01 1.37
N LEU A 35 -10.74 7.23 0.81
CA LEU A 35 -12.11 7.68 0.58
C LEU A 35 -12.81 8.01 1.90
N ALA A 36 -12.69 7.13 2.91
CA ALA A 36 -13.25 7.36 4.23
C ALA A 36 -12.65 8.64 4.87
N TYR A 37 -11.33 8.81 4.77
CA TYR A 37 -10.65 10.01 5.27
C TYR A 37 -11.20 11.29 4.61
N VAL A 38 -11.33 11.30 3.28
CA VAL A 38 -11.87 12.45 2.54
C VAL A 38 -13.31 12.74 2.95
N LEU A 39 -14.18 11.73 2.95
CA LEU A 39 -15.60 11.90 3.28
C LEU A 39 -15.83 12.39 4.71
N VAL A 40 -15.13 11.80 5.68
CA VAL A 40 -15.25 12.20 7.09
C VAL A 40 -14.75 13.63 7.27
N ASN A 41 -13.57 13.99 6.74
CA ASN A 41 -13.05 15.33 6.91
C ASN A 41 -13.93 16.39 6.21
N LEU A 42 -14.44 16.11 5.01
CA LEU A 42 -15.41 16.98 4.34
C LEU A 42 -16.67 17.19 5.18
N PHE A 43 -17.21 16.10 5.75
CA PHE A 43 -18.36 16.18 6.63
C PHE A 43 -18.08 17.04 7.86
N LEU A 44 -16.93 16.84 8.52
CA LEU A 44 -16.54 17.62 9.70
C LEU A 44 -16.32 19.11 9.39
N ILE A 45 -15.66 19.43 8.27
CA ILE A 45 -15.45 20.81 7.83
C ILE A 45 -16.80 21.48 7.51
N THR A 46 -17.67 20.78 6.79
CA THR A 46 -19.01 21.29 6.43
C THR A 46 -19.83 21.53 7.69
N MET A 47 -19.83 20.58 8.62
CA MET A 47 -20.53 20.71 9.89
C MET A 47 -20.00 21.89 10.71
N TRP A 48 -18.67 22.03 10.84
CA TRP A 48 -18.06 23.18 11.51
C TRP A 48 -18.45 24.51 10.87
N TRP A 49 -18.43 24.60 9.54
CA TRP A 49 -18.78 25.81 8.81
C TRP A 49 -20.24 26.23 9.04
N LEU A 50 -21.14 25.24 9.16
CA LEU A 50 -22.56 25.48 9.40
C LEU A 50 -22.89 25.81 10.86
N THR A 51 -22.21 25.21 11.84
CA THR A 51 -22.56 25.37 13.27
C THR A 51 -21.77 26.45 13.99
N THR A 52 -20.53 26.70 13.57
CA THR A 52 -19.62 27.60 14.30
C THR A 52 -18.76 28.40 13.34
N PRO A 53 -19.40 29.19 12.44
CA PRO A 53 -18.65 30.06 11.54
C PRO A 53 -17.80 31.05 12.36
N GLY A 54 -16.49 31.04 12.14
CA GLY A 54 -15.52 31.91 12.83
C GLY A 54 -15.05 31.41 14.20
N GLY A 55 -15.48 30.22 14.64
CA GLY A 55 -14.95 29.57 15.84
C GLY A 55 -13.56 28.97 15.65
N PHE A 56 -13.04 28.33 16.70
CA PHE A 56 -11.80 27.56 16.58
C PHE A 56 -11.99 26.38 15.61
N PHE A 57 -11.06 26.21 14.66
CA PHE A 57 -11.13 25.18 13.62
C PHE A 57 -10.71 23.80 14.14
N TRP A 58 -11.53 23.23 15.01
CA TRP A 58 -11.30 21.91 15.60
C TRP A 58 -11.17 20.74 14.60
N PRO A 59 -11.72 20.78 13.35
CA PRO A 59 -11.47 19.72 12.37
C PRO A 59 -9.99 19.53 12.02
N MET A 60 -9.10 20.46 12.37
CA MET A 60 -7.65 20.29 12.20
C MET A 60 -7.09 19.05 12.90
N PHE A 61 -7.63 18.65 14.05
CA PHE A 61 -7.11 17.49 14.79
C PHE A 61 -7.28 16.17 14.04
N PRO A 62 -8.49 15.77 13.59
CA PRO A 62 -8.63 14.57 12.76
C PRO A 62 -7.91 14.71 11.41
N LEU A 63 -7.84 15.92 10.83
CA LEU A 63 -7.09 16.15 9.60
C LEU A 63 -5.61 15.81 9.76
N PHE A 64 -4.94 16.36 10.76
CA PHE A 64 -3.51 16.14 10.95
C PHE A 64 -3.20 14.82 11.65
N GLY A 65 -3.92 14.49 12.73
CA GLY A 65 -3.71 13.27 13.49
C GLY A 65 -3.93 12.02 12.65
N TRP A 66 -5.07 11.95 11.95
CA TRP A 66 -5.39 10.79 11.11
C TRP A 66 -4.76 10.89 9.71
N GLY A 67 -4.61 12.10 9.18
CA GLY A 67 -4.04 12.33 7.85
C GLY A 67 -2.58 11.92 7.73
N ILE A 68 -1.80 12.02 8.81
CA ILE A 68 -0.42 11.51 8.83
C ILE A 68 -0.41 9.98 8.60
N GLY A 69 -1.30 9.24 9.26
CA GLY A 69 -1.41 7.79 9.07
C GLY A 69 -1.78 7.40 7.63
N VAL A 70 -2.73 8.14 7.03
CA VAL A 70 -3.11 7.95 5.62
C VAL A 70 -1.95 8.30 4.69
N ALA A 71 -1.21 9.38 4.95
CA ALA A 71 -0.07 9.79 4.14
C ALA A 71 1.05 8.73 4.13
N PHE A 72 1.35 8.11 5.27
CA PHE A 72 2.30 7.00 5.34
C PHE A 72 1.81 5.78 4.54
N HIS A 73 0.52 5.47 4.59
CA HIS A 73 -0.05 4.35 3.85
C HIS A 73 -0.05 4.59 2.32
N VAL A 74 -0.33 5.83 1.90
CA VAL A 74 -0.20 6.24 0.50
C VAL A 74 1.27 6.16 0.07
N TRP A 75 2.20 6.65 0.89
CA TRP A 75 3.63 6.56 0.62
C TRP A 75 4.12 5.12 0.49
N ASP A 76 3.66 4.21 1.35
CA ASP A 76 4.00 2.78 1.26
C ASP A 76 3.51 2.16 -0.06
N VAL A 77 2.34 2.53 -0.56
CA VAL A 77 1.82 1.99 -1.83
C VAL A 77 2.42 2.65 -3.07
N PHE A 78 2.78 3.93 -3.01
CA PHE A 78 3.31 4.68 -4.16
C PHE A 78 4.85 4.72 -4.23
N VAL A 79 5.54 4.71 -3.09
CA VAL A 79 7.01 4.75 -2.98
C VAL A 79 7.58 3.41 -2.55
N GLY A 80 6.83 2.60 -1.79
CA GLY A 80 7.11 1.19 -1.61
C GLY A 80 6.91 0.45 -2.93
N SER A 81 7.90 0.59 -3.81
CA SER A 81 8.10 -0.30 -4.93
C SER A 81 8.40 -1.67 -4.33
N GLU A 82 7.38 -2.50 -4.10
CA GLU A 82 7.60 -3.95 -3.95
C GLU A 82 8.51 -4.33 -5.13
N PRO A 83 9.74 -4.81 -4.88
CA PRO A 83 10.69 -5.09 -5.95
C PRO A 83 10.01 -5.96 -7.00
N SER A 84 10.15 -5.61 -8.28
CA SER A 84 9.63 -6.44 -9.36
C SER A 84 10.06 -7.89 -9.14
N GLU A 85 9.21 -8.87 -9.44
CA GLU A 85 9.63 -10.27 -9.38
C GLU A 85 10.91 -10.52 -10.17
N ASP A 86 11.11 -9.77 -11.26
CA ASP A 86 12.32 -9.80 -12.07
C ASP A 86 13.54 -9.33 -11.26
N ALA A 87 13.40 -8.26 -10.47
CA ALA A 87 14.45 -7.75 -9.61
C ALA A 87 14.75 -8.69 -8.42
N ILE A 88 13.72 -9.35 -7.88
CA ILE A 88 13.90 -10.37 -6.83
C ILE A 88 14.63 -11.59 -7.39
N ARG A 89 14.26 -12.06 -8.59
CA ARG A 89 14.94 -13.19 -9.26
C ARG A 89 16.38 -12.86 -9.60
N GLU A 90 16.64 -11.65 -10.11
CA GLU A 90 17.99 -11.20 -10.43
C GLU A 90 18.88 -11.15 -9.17
N GLU A 91 18.35 -10.67 -8.04
CA GLU A 91 19.07 -10.63 -6.77
C GLU A 91 19.30 -12.05 -6.20
N MET A 92 18.33 -12.96 -6.33
CA MET A 92 18.48 -14.37 -5.95
C MET A 92 19.58 -15.06 -6.77
N ASP A 93 19.61 -14.84 -8.09
CA ASP A 93 20.64 -15.38 -8.99
C ASP A 93 22.03 -14.82 -8.65
N ARG A 94 22.11 -13.55 -8.25
CA ARG A 94 23.36 -12.91 -7.80
C ARG A 94 23.90 -13.55 -6.52
N LEU A 95 23.02 -13.84 -5.56
CA LEU A 95 23.39 -14.49 -4.29
C LEU A 95 23.73 -15.97 -4.48
N SER A 96 23.06 -16.67 -5.39
CA SER A 96 23.34 -18.07 -5.72
C SER A 96 24.69 -18.29 -6.42
N LYS A 97 25.22 -17.27 -7.09
CA LYS A 97 26.51 -17.33 -7.81
C LYS A 97 27.72 -16.93 -6.93
N ARG A 98 27.48 -16.60 -5.66
CA ARG A 98 28.51 -16.35 -4.64
C ARG A 98 28.77 -17.59 -3.81
#